data_AF-A0A1M5QYH0-F1
#
_entry.id   AF-A0A1M5QYH0-F1
#
_cell.length_a   1.000
_cell.length_b   1.000
_cell.length_c   1.000
_cell.angle_alpha   90.00
_cell.angle_beta   90.00
_cell.angle_gamma   90.00
#
_symmetry.space_group_name_H-M   'P 1'
#
loop_
_entity.id
_entity.type
_entity.pdbx_description
1 polymer ?
#
loop_
_entity_poly.entity_id
_entity_poly.type
_entity_poly.pdbx_seq_one_letter_code
_entity_poly.pdbx_strand_id
1 'polypeptide(L)'
;MKMKTTYPLSIILALSFTLLSYGKYNNSNTRENISVNKSYLNNDSDIKVDNEVLTDFFKRYSDLKKYQNEVVSLYKTRSYGPIWFEDDKINDFGKTLYEKLNDTYDEGLVFELPYKYEIDQIFKKKSKDKPSKADADMLLSSAYIIYMNRVYVGLDAETAKKTGWLLPKKEISYDTLLDSLITEPTLLEKNDELLFNQYYKLQDALKKYREIEKANVWKPIVAEKPYKDLRPDATSPTIGQVRTRLFILGDLARDSKSDFYDQELMEGVMKYKVRNGFKPNYILSEDHIKEMNIPLKDKINTLMVNMERCRWISPKILKDKEYIIVNIPSFELVYVKNGKPELTSKVFVGSSLTKTTIFNGNIDKIVFSPYWTVPQSIVENELKLKMAADPNYLADHNMEMVNGQVRQKPGPNNSLGLVKFIFPNPEDIYMHDTPAKSLFDFERRTFSHGCINVNKAKELAIAMLKDYPEWTTEKINKAMDGKAESTFKLPNKVPIYITYFTSWVHDSGEISFYQDVYEKDTELNNFLFPVDGVASN
;
A
#
# COMPACT_ATOMS: atom_id res chain seq x y z
N MET A 1 57.33 -17.62 46.45
CA MET A 1 57.16 -17.30 47.89
C MET A 1 55.88 -17.99 48.37
N LYS A 2 56.05 -19.05 49.17
CA LYS A 2 55.11 -19.73 50.12
C LYS A 2 53.60 -19.62 49.84
N MET A 3 52.92 -20.70 49.41
CA MET A 3 52.31 -21.81 50.22
C MET A 3 50.85 -21.47 50.64
N LYS A 4 49.80 -22.30 50.54
CA LYS A 4 49.60 -23.77 50.70
C LYS A 4 48.19 -24.12 50.12
N THR A 5 48.00 -25.12 49.23
CA THR A 5 47.57 -26.54 49.47
C THR A 5 46.29 -26.69 50.29
N THR A 6 45.28 -27.50 49.92
CA THR A 6 45.31 -28.97 49.78
C THR A 6 44.15 -29.58 48.95
N TYR A 7 44.48 -30.45 47.99
CA TYR A 7 43.74 -31.69 47.60
C TYR A 7 44.09 -32.81 48.63
N PRO A 8 43.53 -34.06 48.71
CA PRO A 8 43.08 -34.93 47.59
C PRO A 8 41.99 -36.01 47.88
N LEU A 9 41.66 -36.80 46.84
CA LEU A 9 41.39 -38.26 46.76
C LEU A 9 40.32 -38.50 45.66
N SER A 10 40.65 -38.90 44.43
CA SER A 10 41.09 -40.23 43.97
C SER A 10 40.03 -41.33 44.14
N ILE A 11 39.41 -41.79 43.04
CA ILE A 11 39.62 -43.13 42.44
C ILE A 11 38.75 -43.32 41.17
N ILE A 12 39.34 -44.08 40.26
CA ILE A 12 39.03 -44.41 38.87
C ILE A 12 37.98 -45.52 38.75
N LEU A 13 37.14 -45.50 37.70
CA LEU A 13 36.87 -46.60 36.73
C LEU A 13 35.71 -46.16 35.80
N ALA A 14 35.95 -45.78 34.54
CA ALA A 14 36.08 -46.65 33.37
C ALA A 14 34.80 -47.46 33.05
N LEU A 15 34.04 -47.04 32.03
CA LEU A 15 33.76 -47.85 30.85
C LEU A 15 33.02 -47.05 29.76
N SER A 16 33.69 -47.04 28.61
CA SER A 16 33.28 -46.70 27.25
C SER A 16 31.88 -47.12 26.84
N PHE A 17 31.20 -46.30 26.03
CA PHE A 17 30.94 -46.66 24.63
C PHE A 17 30.60 -45.42 23.78
N THR A 18 31.16 -45.44 22.59
CA THR A 18 31.16 -44.46 21.50
C THR A 18 29.80 -44.28 20.83
N LEU A 19 29.46 -43.06 20.38
CA LEU A 19 29.44 -42.69 18.95
C LEU A 19 28.88 -41.27 18.73
N LEU A 20 29.59 -40.53 17.88
CA LEU A 20 29.19 -39.30 17.19
C LEU A 20 27.82 -39.50 16.50
N SER A 21 26.95 -38.52 16.33
CA SER A 21 27.14 -37.42 15.36
C SER A 21 25.85 -36.58 15.23
N TYR A 22 26.01 -35.38 14.66
CA TYR A 22 25.01 -34.43 14.15
C TYR A 22 24.37 -33.46 15.14
N GLY A 23 25.03 -32.31 15.28
CA GLY A 23 24.42 -31.07 15.72
C GLY A 23 23.42 -30.56 14.68
N LYS A 24 22.24 -30.18 15.16
CA LYS A 24 21.22 -29.46 14.39
C LYS A 24 20.85 -28.18 15.15
N TYR A 25 21.32 -27.08 14.58
CA TYR A 25 20.74 -25.73 14.58
C TYR A 25 19.60 -25.47 15.58
N ASN A 26 19.92 -24.79 16.69
CA ASN A 26 18.94 -24.25 17.63
C ASN A 26 18.20 -23.07 16.98
N ASN A 27 16.92 -23.25 16.68
CA ASN A 27 15.99 -22.14 16.45
C ASN A 27 15.08 -22.06 17.68
N SER A 28 15.42 -21.21 18.64
CA SER A 28 14.61 -20.99 19.84
C SER A 28 13.42 -20.10 19.49
N ASN A 29 12.36 -20.71 18.96
CA ASN A 29 11.01 -20.17 19.09
C ASN A 29 10.51 -20.51 20.51
N THR A 30 10.80 -19.65 21.48
CA THR A 30 10.05 -19.63 22.73
C THR A 30 8.65 -19.13 22.42
N ARG A 31 7.75 -20.07 22.13
CA ARG A 31 6.32 -19.89 22.38
C ARG A 31 6.17 -19.77 23.88
N GLU A 32 5.98 -18.57 24.38
CA GLU A 32 5.33 -18.39 25.67
C GLU A 32 3.96 -19.04 25.57
N ASN A 33 3.81 -20.20 26.22
CA ASN A 33 2.54 -20.84 26.43
C ASN A 33 1.73 -19.95 27.37
N ILE A 34 0.99 -19.00 26.82
CA ILE A 34 -0.17 -18.43 27.51
C ILE A 34 -1.21 -19.55 27.52
N SER A 35 -1.24 -20.31 28.61
CA SER A 35 -2.31 -21.23 28.92
C SER A 35 -3.59 -20.44 29.20
N VAL A 36 -4.30 -20.07 28.13
CA VAL A 36 -5.69 -19.64 28.24
C VAL A 36 -6.50 -20.90 28.55
N ASN A 37 -7.00 -20.99 29.79
CA ASN A 37 -7.98 -22.00 30.18
C ASN A 37 -9.22 -21.88 29.27
N LYS A 38 -9.26 -22.67 28.19
CA LYS A 38 -10.42 -22.80 27.30
C LYS A 38 -11.54 -23.56 28.03
N SER A 39 -12.38 -22.85 28.78
CA SER A 39 -13.68 -23.38 29.22
C SER A 39 -14.72 -23.24 28.09
N TYR A 40 -14.60 -24.06 27.04
CA TYR A 40 -15.65 -24.19 26.00
C TYR A 40 -16.63 -25.35 26.28
N LEU A 41 -16.69 -25.81 27.52
CA LEU A 41 -17.69 -26.79 27.95
C LEU A 41 -18.84 -26.04 28.65
N ASN A 42 -19.74 -25.47 27.85
CA ASN A 42 -21.09 -25.19 28.33
C ASN A 42 -22.00 -26.37 27.95
N ASN A 43 -22.20 -27.24 28.93
CA ASN A 43 -23.27 -28.22 28.97
C ASN A 43 -24.59 -27.48 29.24
N ASP A 44 -25.24 -26.91 28.23
CA ASP A 44 -26.72 -26.72 28.18
C ASP A 44 -27.27 -26.02 26.91
N SER A 45 -26.49 -25.82 25.84
CA SER A 45 -27.07 -25.30 24.59
C SER A 45 -27.67 -26.43 23.76
N ASP A 46 -28.98 -26.40 23.50
CA ASP A 46 -29.70 -27.24 22.50
C ASP A 46 -29.18 -27.08 21.04
N ILE A 47 -28.11 -26.32 20.84
CA ILE A 47 -27.52 -26.03 19.53
C ILE A 47 -26.34 -27.00 19.30
N LYS A 48 -26.54 -28.01 18.45
CA LYS A 48 -25.50 -28.96 18.04
C LYS A 48 -25.11 -28.70 16.59
N VAL A 49 -23.88 -28.23 16.37
CA VAL A 49 -23.32 -27.98 15.02
C VAL A 49 -22.27 -29.04 14.71
N ASP A 50 -22.65 -30.30 14.48
CA ASP A 50 -21.66 -31.33 14.10
C ASP A 50 -21.36 -31.35 12.59
N ASN A 51 -20.45 -32.22 12.16
CA ASN A 51 -20.02 -32.28 10.76
C ASN A 51 -21.15 -32.69 9.79
N GLU A 52 -22.14 -33.45 10.26
CA GLU A 52 -23.31 -33.84 9.46
C GLU A 52 -24.25 -32.63 9.28
N VAL A 53 -24.53 -31.91 10.38
CA VAL A 53 -25.31 -30.67 10.37
C VAL A 53 -24.67 -29.61 9.46
N LEU A 54 -23.35 -29.42 9.54
CA LEU A 54 -22.59 -28.53 8.64
C LEU A 54 -22.71 -28.95 7.18
N THR A 55 -22.62 -30.25 6.89
CA THR A 55 -22.75 -30.76 5.53
C THR A 55 -24.13 -30.48 4.96
N ASP A 56 -25.19 -30.70 5.74
CA ASP A 56 -26.56 -30.44 5.31
C ASP A 56 -26.89 -28.94 5.22
N PHE A 57 -26.28 -28.13 6.08
CA PHE A 57 -26.34 -26.67 5.98
C PHE A 57 -25.87 -26.18 4.61
N PHE A 58 -24.67 -26.59 4.16
CA PHE A 58 -24.14 -26.15 2.85
C PHE A 58 -24.88 -26.77 1.65
N LYS A 59 -25.70 -27.81 1.86
CA LYS A 59 -26.66 -28.27 0.84
C LYS A 59 -27.89 -27.36 0.77
N ARG A 60 -28.43 -26.91 1.91
CA ARG A 60 -29.57 -25.98 1.98
C ARG A 60 -29.19 -24.58 1.51
N TYR A 61 -28.03 -24.09 1.92
CA TYR A 61 -27.51 -22.75 1.62
C TYR A 61 -26.34 -22.85 0.62
N SER A 62 -26.62 -23.38 -0.58
CA SER A 62 -25.61 -23.72 -1.58
C SER A 62 -24.70 -22.57 -2.01
N ASP A 63 -25.17 -21.33 -1.96
CA ASP A 63 -24.39 -20.15 -2.36
C ASP A 63 -23.24 -19.85 -1.37
N LEU A 64 -23.32 -20.40 -0.16
CA LEU A 64 -22.29 -20.30 0.87
C LEU A 64 -21.22 -21.40 0.75
N LYS A 65 -21.39 -22.38 -0.14
CA LYS A 65 -20.49 -23.55 -0.24
C LYS A 65 -19.03 -23.16 -0.50
N LYS A 66 -18.77 -22.05 -1.16
CA LYS A 66 -17.41 -21.51 -1.36
C LYS A 66 -16.69 -21.11 -0.08
N TYR A 67 -17.41 -20.91 1.03
CA TYR A 67 -16.87 -20.55 2.35
C TYR A 67 -16.89 -21.74 3.33
N GLN A 68 -17.24 -22.94 2.86
CA GLN A 68 -17.44 -24.10 3.71
C GLN A 68 -16.19 -24.45 4.53
N ASN A 69 -15.01 -24.41 3.91
CA ASN A 69 -13.78 -24.80 4.59
C ASN A 69 -13.44 -23.86 5.76
N GLU A 70 -13.58 -22.56 5.54
CA GLU A 70 -13.34 -21.52 6.53
C GLU A 70 -14.35 -21.62 7.68
N VAL A 71 -15.65 -21.76 7.36
CA VAL A 71 -16.70 -21.89 8.38
C VAL A 71 -16.52 -23.17 9.20
N VAL A 72 -16.25 -24.31 8.56
CA VAL A 72 -15.98 -25.58 9.27
C VAL A 72 -14.77 -25.44 10.20
N SER A 73 -13.74 -24.68 9.82
CA SER A 73 -12.57 -24.42 10.67
C SER A 73 -12.93 -23.67 11.96
N LEU A 74 -13.88 -22.71 11.91
CA LEU A 74 -14.35 -21.98 13.09
C LEU A 74 -14.98 -22.91 14.14
N TYR A 75 -15.75 -23.91 13.70
CA TYR A 75 -16.38 -24.87 14.61
C TYR A 75 -15.42 -25.94 15.11
N LYS A 76 -14.54 -26.46 14.25
CA LYS A 76 -13.52 -27.46 14.64
C LYS A 76 -12.63 -26.96 15.78
N THR A 77 -12.23 -25.69 15.75
CA THR A 77 -11.39 -25.06 16.78
C THR A 77 -12.11 -24.82 18.12
N ARG A 78 -13.45 -24.92 18.11
CA ARG A 78 -14.36 -24.71 19.25
C ARG A 78 -15.10 -25.99 19.65
N SER A 79 -14.60 -27.16 19.25
CA SER A 79 -15.25 -28.46 19.50
C SER A 79 -16.75 -28.48 19.13
N TYR A 80 -17.10 -27.78 18.04
CA TYR A 80 -18.47 -27.70 17.51
C TYR A 80 -19.52 -27.03 18.43
N GLY A 81 -19.08 -26.20 19.38
CA GLY A 81 -19.96 -25.34 20.17
C GLY A 81 -20.51 -24.14 19.36
N PRO A 82 -21.66 -23.57 19.76
CA PRO A 82 -22.21 -22.37 19.13
C PRO A 82 -21.28 -21.16 19.32
N ILE A 83 -21.29 -20.25 18.36
CA ILE A 83 -20.40 -19.08 18.32
C ILE A 83 -21.14 -17.79 18.66
N TRP A 84 -22.41 -17.69 18.24
CA TRP A 84 -23.15 -16.43 18.22
C TRP A 84 -24.21 -16.33 19.31
N PHE A 85 -24.45 -17.41 20.06
CA PHE A 85 -25.49 -17.50 21.06
C PHE A 85 -24.93 -17.73 22.46
N GLU A 86 -25.32 -16.86 23.40
CA GLU A 86 -25.08 -16.98 24.84
C GLU A 86 -26.44 -16.86 25.55
N ASP A 87 -26.78 -17.81 26.42
CA ASP A 87 -28.07 -17.88 27.12
C ASP A 87 -29.29 -17.67 26.19
N ASP A 88 -29.29 -18.37 25.05
CA ASP A 88 -30.33 -18.30 24.01
C ASP A 88 -30.53 -16.94 23.34
N LYS A 89 -29.59 -16.01 23.54
CA LYS A 89 -29.58 -14.68 22.91
C LYS A 89 -28.34 -14.51 22.06
N ILE A 90 -28.46 -13.70 21.02
CA ILE A 90 -27.32 -13.33 20.19
C ILE A 90 -26.36 -12.51 21.06
N ASN A 91 -25.09 -12.88 21.09
CA ASN A 91 -24.04 -12.14 21.80
C ASN A 91 -23.82 -10.76 21.17
N ASP A 92 -23.12 -9.87 21.88
CA ASP A 92 -22.97 -8.49 21.43
C ASP A 92 -22.18 -8.38 20.13
N PHE A 93 -21.17 -9.23 19.96
CA PHE A 93 -20.41 -9.28 18.70
C PHE A 93 -21.29 -9.66 17.49
N GLY A 94 -22.22 -10.60 17.64
CA GLY A 94 -23.18 -10.94 16.58
C GLY A 94 -24.08 -9.77 16.17
N LYS A 95 -24.46 -8.90 17.12
CA LYS A 95 -25.20 -7.67 16.83
C LYS A 95 -24.34 -6.65 16.09
N THR A 96 -23.11 -6.42 16.56
CA THR A 96 -22.14 -5.51 15.91
C THR A 96 -21.84 -5.96 14.48
N LEU A 97 -21.62 -7.26 14.25
CA LEU A 97 -21.41 -7.81 12.91
C LEU A 97 -22.62 -7.52 12.00
N TYR A 98 -23.84 -7.72 12.50
CA TYR A 98 -25.04 -7.44 11.74
C TYR A 98 -25.20 -5.96 11.36
N GLU A 99 -24.88 -5.05 12.28
CA GLU A 99 -24.84 -3.61 12.00
C GLU A 99 -23.81 -3.30 10.90
N LYS A 100 -22.60 -3.83 11.01
CA LYS A 100 -21.53 -3.67 10.00
C LYS A 100 -21.88 -4.26 8.63
N LEU A 101 -22.58 -5.39 8.59
CA LEU A 101 -23.07 -6.00 7.34
C LEU A 101 -24.12 -5.14 6.64
N ASN A 102 -24.85 -4.31 7.39
CA ASN A 102 -25.83 -3.37 6.85
C ASN A 102 -25.22 -2.01 6.47
N ASP A 103 -23.96 -1.74 6.84
CA ASP A 103 -23.24 -0.49 6.57
C ASP A 103 -21.93 -0.71 5.80
N THR A 104 -21.98 -1.53 4.75
CA THR A 104 -20.81 -1.79 3.88
C THR A 104 -20.58 -0.69 2.86
N TYR A 105 -21.56 0.21 2.69
CA TYR A 105 -21.43 1.37 1.82
C TYR A 105 -20.22 2.19 2.25
N ASP A 106 -20.09 2.54 3.53
CA ASP A 106 -18.97 3.31 4.07
C ASP A 106 -17.63 2.55 4.10
N GLU A 107 -17.65 1.23 3.94
CA GLU A 107 -16.46 0.42 3.66
C GLU A 107 -16.01 0.52 2.20
N GLY A 108 -16.67 1.31 1.36
CA GLY A 108 -16.34 1.40 -0.06
C GLY A 108 -16.57 0.08 -0.80
N LEU A 109 -17.53 -0.72 -0.35
CA LEU A 109 -17.88 -2.01 -0.92
C LEU A 109 -19.30 -1.99 -1.47
N VAL A 110 -19.48 -2.70 -2.59
CA VAL A 110 -20.80 -2.98 -3.17
C VAL A 110 -20.86 -4.49 -3.38
N PHE A 111 -21.58 -5.20 -2.51
CA PHE A 111 -21.84 -6.63 -2.69
C PHE A 111 -23.18 -7.03 -2.07
N GLU A 112 -23.81 -8.03 -2.67
CA GLU A 112 -24.99 -8.68 -2.10
C GLU A 112 -24.55 -9.79 -1.16
N LEU A 113 -25.08 -9.76 0.08
CA LEU A 113 -24.87 -10.82 1.04
C LEU A 113 -25.82 -11.99 0.73
N PRO A 114 -25.33 -13.20 0.42
CA PRO A 114 -26.18 -14.36 0.23
C PRO A 114 -27.04 -14.62 1.47
N TYR A 115 -28.31 -14.97 1.25
CA TYR A 115 -29.28 -15.24 2.31
C TYR A 115 -29.47 -14.09 3.30
N LYS A 116 -29.35 -12.84 2.82
CA LYS A 116 -29.58 -11.64 3.64
C LYS A 116 -30.97 -11.64 4.29
N TYR A 117 -32.00 -12.09 3.57
CA TYR A 117 -33.37 -12.12 4.11
C TYR A 117 -33.46 -12.99 5.37
N GLU A 118 -32.87 -14.18 5.33
CA GLU A 118 -32.80 -15.15 6.42
C GLU A 118 -32.00 -14.60 7.59
N ILE A 119 -30.83 -13.98 7.31
CA ILE A 119 -30.00 -13.31 8.32
C ILE A 119 -30.79 -12.18 9.01
N ASP A 120 -31.52 -11.36 8.25
CA ASP A 120 -32.37 -10.29 8.80
C ASP A 120 -33.47 -10.85 9.72
N GLN A 121 -33.97 -12.08 9.48
CA GLN A 121 -34.97 -12.69 10.37
C GLN A 121 -34.40 -13.05 11.74
N ILE A 122 -33.10 -13.36 11.84
CA ILE A 122 -32.44 -13.74 13.10
C ILE A 122 -32.59 -12.62 14.14
N PHE A 123 -32.43 -11.36 13.72
CA PHE A 123 -32.46 -10.18 14.58
C PHE A 123 -33.86 -9.59 14.82
N LYS A 124 -34.89 -10.05 14.09
CA LYS A 124 -36.27 -9.58 14.31
C LYS A 124 -36.86 -10.12 15.61
N LYS A 125 -37.55 -9.27 16.38
CA LYS A 125 -38.15 -9.66 17.67
C LYS A 125 -39.27 -10.71 17.52
N LYS A 126 -40.04 -10.66 16.43
CA LYS A 126 -41.06 -11.66 16.06
C LYS A 126 -40.95 -11.92 14.56
N SER A 127 -40.66 -13.15 14.16
CA SER A 127 -40.72 -13.60 12.77
C SER A 127 -41.13 -15.06 12.72
N LYS A 128 -41.97 -15.43 11.75
CA LYS A 128 -42.39 -16.81 11.49
C LYS A 128 -41.36 -17.57 10.64
N ASP A 129 -40.48 -16.84 9.98
CA ASP A 129 -39.48 -17.37 9.05
C ASP A 129 -38.09 -17.42 9.71
N LYS A 130 -38.02 -17.50 11.04
CA LYS A 130 -36.72 -17.59 11.72
C LYS A 130 -36.05 -18.92 11.39
N PRO A 131 -34.79 -18.91 10.94
CA PRO A 131 -34.00 -20.13 10.82
C PRO A 131 -33.93 -20.87 12.16
N SER A 132 -33.64 -22.16 12.11
CA SER A 132 -33.28 -22.92 13.32
C SER A 132 -32.07 -22.27 14.00
N LYS A 133 -31.88 -22.43 15.31
CA LYS A 133 -30.72 -21.86 16.02
C LYS A 133 -29.39 -22.33 15.42
N ALA A 134 -29.31 -23.60 14.99
CA ALA A 134 -28.13 -24.13 14.30
C ALA A 134 -27.89 -23.45 12.94
N ASP A 135 -28.94 -23.29 12.12
CA ASP A 135 -28.82 -22.57 10.85
C ASP A 135 -28.47 -21.09 11.06
N ALA A 136 -29.05 -20.44 12.07
CA ALA A 136 -28.76 -19.06 12.42
C ALA A 136 -27.28 -18.90 12.82
N ASP A 137 -26.75 -19.80 13.64
CA ASP A 137 -25.34 -19.78 14.06
C ASP A 137 -24.40 -19.96 12.85
N MET A 138 -24.71 -20.90 11.94
CA MET A 138 -23.91 -21.13 10.73
C MET A 138 -24.07 -20.02 9.67
N LEU A 139 -25.25 -19.40 9.55
CA LEU A 139 -25.48 -18.22 8.69
C LEU A 139 -24.64 -17.03 9.17
N LEU A 140 -24.63 -16.75 10.48
CA LEU A 140 -23.80 -15.70 11.06
C LEU A 140 -22.30 -16.02 10.91
N SER A 141 -21.89 -17.27 11.09
CA SER A 141 -20.50 -17.70 10.84
C SER A 141 -20.09 -17.50 9.38
N SER A 142 -20.99 -17.79 8.43
CA SER A 142 -20.75 -17.56 7.01
C SER A 142 -20.69 -16.06 6.69
N ALA A 143 -21.60 -15.27 7.27
CA ALA A 143 -21.63 -13.82 7.12
C ALA A 143 -20.36 -13.16 7.69
N TYR A 144 -19.85 -13.66 8.81
CA TYR A 144 -18.56 -13.25 9.38
C TYR A 144 -17.41 -13.51 8.41
N ILE A 145 -17.29 -14.72 7.86
CA ILE A 145 -16.24 -15.04 6.88
C ILE A 145 -16.35 -14.12 5.65
N ILE A 146 -17.57 -13.90 5.15
CA ILE A 146 -17.80 -13.00 4.01
C ILE A 146 -17.36 -11.57 4.35
N TYR A 147 -17.82 -11.02 5.46
CA TYR A 147 -17.47 -9.68 5.90
C TYR A 147 -15.95 -9.52 6.05
N MET A 148 -15.32 -10.47 6.73
CA MET A 148 -13.88 -10.47 6.95
C MET A 148 -13.09 -10.55 5.65
N ASN A 149 -13.53 -11.41 4.73
CA ASN A 149 -12.92 -11.54 3.42
C ASN A 149 -13.07 -10.24 2.60
N ARG A 150 -14.27 -9.67 2.55
CA ARG A 150 -14.54 -8.47 1.72
C ARG A 150 -13.90 -7.20 2.28
N VAL A 151 -14.01 -6.95 3.58
CA VAL A 151 -13.54 -5.70 4.19
C VAL A 151 -12.04 -5.72 4.47
N TYR A 152 -11.52 -6.84 4.99
CA TYR A 152 -10.16 -6.86 5.53
C TYR A 152 -9.13 -7.57 4.66
N VAL A 153 -9.56 -8.41 3.73
CA VAL A 153 -8.69 -9.09 2.75
C VAL A 153 -8.80 -8.45 1.37
N GLY A 154 -10.01 -8.03 0.97
CA GLY A 154 -10.30 -7.50 -0.36
C GLY A 154 -10.43 -8.59 -1.41
N LEU A 155 -10.25 -8.22 -2.68
CA LEU A 155 -10.15 -9.12 -3.81
C LEU A 155 -9.07 -10.19 -3.59
N ASP A 156 -9.24 -11.32 -4.27
CA ASP A 156 -8.36 -12.46 -4.09
C ASP A 156 -6.93 -12.17 -4.60
N ALA A 157 -5.99 -13.02 -4.18
CA ALA A 157 -4.57 -12.80 -4.47
C ALA A 157 -4.24 -12.94 -5.96
N GLU A 158 -5.03 -13.71 -6.73
CA GLU A 158 -4.83 -13.86 -8.16
C GLU A 158 -5.26 -12.58 -8.88
N THR A 159 -6.41 -12.01 -8.52
CA THR A 159 -6.89 -10.73 -9.03
C THR A 159 -5.91 -9.60 -8.71
N ALA A 160 -5.43 -9.49 -7.47
CA ALA A 160 -4.42 -8.50 -7.10
C ALA A 160 -3.14 -8.63 -7.96
N LYS A 161 -2.64 -9.85 -8.17
CA LYS A 161 -1.47 -10.11 -9.03
C LYS A 161 -1.72 -9.75 -10.50
N LYS A 162 -2.92 -10.01 -11.03
CA LYS A 162 -3.31 -9.64 -12.41
C LYS A 162 -3.18 -8.13 -12.63
N THR A 163 -3.52 -7.31 -11.64
CA THR A 163 -3.34 -5.84 -11.67
C THR A 163 -1.87 -5.38 -11.52
N GLY A 164 -0.92 -6.31 -11.42
CA GLY A 164 0.50 -6.04 -11.22
C GLY A 164 0.86 -5.59 -9.80
N TRP A 165 0.00 -5.88 -8.81
CA TRP A 165 0.28 -5.62 -7.40
C TRP A 165 1.09 -6.79 -6.80
N LEU A 166 2.41 -6.63 -6.68
CA LEU A 166 3.32 -7.68 -6.20
C LEU A 166 3.77 -7.47 -4.74
N LEU A 167 3.10 -6.58 -4.00
CA LEU A 167 3.36 -6.42 -2.55
C LEU A 167 2.82 -7.64 -1.77
N PRO A 168 3.46 -7.99 -0.65
CA PRO A 168 3.08 -9.15 0.16
C PRO A 168 1.65 -8.98 0.68
N LYS A 169 0.83 -10.01 0.45
CA LYS A 169 -0.57 -10.01 0.91
C LYS A 169 -0.62 -10.08 2.43
N LYS A 170 -1.60 -9.37 3.00
CA LYS A 170 -2.00 -9.51 4.40
C LYS A 170 -2.53 -10.92 4.66
N GLU A 171 -1.94 -11.61 5.64
CA GLU A 171 -2.47 -12.87 6.16
C GLU A 171 -3.38 -12.59 7.35
N ILE A 172 -4.63 -13.08 7.30
CA ILE A 172 -5.59 -12.99 8.39
C ILE A 172 -6.03 -14.39 8.76
N SER A 173 -5.84 -14.76 10.03
CA SER A 173 -6.47 -15.94 10.63
C SER A 173 -7.85 -15.53 11.14
N TYR A 174 -8.90 -15.98 10.45
CA TYR A 174 -10.28 -15.66 10.80
C TYR A 174 -10.66 -16.21 12.18
N ASP A 175 -10.10 -17.35 12.57
CA ASP A 175 -10.31 -18.00 13.85
C ASP A 175 -9.69 -17.23 15.02
N THR A 176 -8.42 -16.83 14.90
CA THR A 176 -7.71 -16.04 15.93
C THR A 176 -8.33 -14.65 16.08
N LEU A 177 -8.73 -14.05 14.95
CA LEU A 177 -9.40 -12.76 14.98
C LEU A 177 -10.78 -12.89 15.63
N LEU A 178 -11.57 -13.93 15.32
CA LEU A 178 -12.88 -14.14 15.92
C LEU A 178 -12.78 -14.28 17.45
N ASP A 179 -11.80 -15.04 17.95
CA ASP A 179 -11.58 -15.16 19.41
C ASP A 179 -11.27 -13.81 20.06
N SER A 180 -10.49 -12.97 19.38
CA SER A 180 -10.18 -11.61 19.85
C SER A 180 -11.42 -10.72 19.84
N LEU A 181 -12.22 -10.78 18.78
CA LEU A 181 -13.41 -9.94 18.59
C LEU A 181 -14.58 -10.34 19.49
N ILE A 182 -14.73 -11.62 19.82
CA ILE A 182 -15.74 -12.06 20.82
C ILE A 182 -15.38 -11.53 22.20
N THR A 183 -14.08 -11.49 22.53
CA THR A 183 -13.59 -10.99 23.83
C THR A 183 -13.63 -9.46 23.91
N GLU A 184 -13.29 -8.78 22.80
CA GLU A 184 -13.24 -7.32 22.71
C GLU A 184 -13.90 -6.84 21.40
N PRO A 185 -15.23 -6.73 21.34
CA PRO A 185 -15.96 -6.33 20.13
C PRO A 185 -15.55 -4.96 19.57
N THR A 186 -15.08 -4.06 20.45
CA THR A 186 -14.60 -2.73 20.09
C THR A 186 -13.33 -2.75 19.22
N LEU A 187 -12.65 -3.88 19.06
CA LEU A 187 -11.52 -4.02 18.14
C LEU A 187 -11.91 -3.78 16.67
N LEU A 188 -13.18 -4.01 16.29
CA LEU A 188 -13.69 -3.62 14.96
C LEU A 188 -13.90 -2.11 14.81
N GLU A 189 -13.90 -1.36 15.91
CA GLU A 189 -14.07 0.09 15.95
C GLU A 189 -12.72 0.81 16.09
N LYS A 190 -11.67 0.10 16.55
CA LYS A 190 -10.30 0.62 16.68
C LYS A 190 -9.59 0.60 15.33
N ASN A 191 -9.70 1.72 14.62
CA ASN A 191 -9.23 1.98 13.25
C ASN A 191 -7.70 1.98 13.02
N ASP A 192 -6.89 1.20 13.75
CA ASP A 192 -5.41 1.27 13.61
C ASP A 192 -4.69 -0.09 13.60
N GLU A 193 -5.40 -1.19 13.84
CA GLU A 193 -4.73 -2.48 14.02
C GLU A 193 -4.93 -3.46 12.87
N LEU A 194 -6.09 -3.38 12.21
CA LEU A 194 -6.48 -4.38 11.22
C LEU A 194 -6.06 -4.00 9.80
N LEU A 195 -6.26 -2.76 9.36
CA LEU A 195 -5.91 -2.32 8.00
C LEU A 195 -4.78 -1.29 8.02
N PHE A 196 -4.13 -1.16 6.86
CA PHE A 196 -3.18 -0.08 6.62
C PHE A 196 -3.86 1.26 6.95
N ASN A 197 -3.22 2.11 7.76
CA ASN A 197 -3.80 3.33 8.33
C ASN A 197 -4.50 4.22 7.29
N GLN A 198 -3.97 4.25 6.07
CA GLN A 198 -4.53 5.01 4.97
C GLN A 198 -5.93 4.57 4.56
N TYR A 199 -6.31 3.31 4.80
CA TYR A 199 -7.67 2.82 4.57
C TYR A 199 -8.70 3.67 5.31
N TYR A 200 -8.48 3.91 6.60
CA TYR A 200 -9.41 4.63 7.46
C TYR A 200 -9.46 6.12 7.11
N LYS A 201 -8.32 6.72 6.80
CA LYS A 201 -8.27 8.09 6.29
C LYS A 201 -9.03 8.23 4.96
N LEU A 202 -8.89 7.26 4.04
CA LEU A 202 -9.64 7.24 2.79
C LEU A 202 -11.13 6.99 2.99
N GLN A 203 -11.52 6.18 3.99
CA GLN A 203 -12.91 5.99 4.39
C GLN A 203 -13.56 7.32 4.83
N ASP A 204 -12.86 8.12 5.63
CA ASP A 204 -13.36 9.44 6.04
C ASP A 204 -13.46 10.41 4.85
N ALA A 205 -12.47 10.37 3.94
CA ALA A 205 -12.54 11.13 2.69
C ALA A 205 -13.71 10.68 1.81
N LEU A 206 -13.99 9.37 1.73
CA LEU A 206 -15.11 8.80 0.97
C LEU A 206 -16.46 9.30 1.52
N LYS A 207 -16.64 9.32 2.84
CA LYS A 207 -17.83 9.89 3.48
C LYS A 207 -18.04 11.35 3.06
N LYS A 208 -16.99 12.19 3.17
CA LYS A 208 -17.04 13.60 2.73
C LYS A 208 -17.42 13.73 1.25
N TYR A 209 -16.84 12.91 0.36
CA TYR A 209 -17.13 12.99 -1.07
C TYR A 209 -18.57 12.57 -1.41
N ARG A 210 -19.14 11.63 -0.66
CA ARG A 210 -20.55 11.24 -0.78
C ARG A 210 -21.51 12.29 -0.23
N GLU A 211 -21.12 13.04 0.79
CA GLU A 211 -21.89 14.21 1.24
C GLU A 211 -21.95 15.28 0.14
N ILE A 212 -20.83 15.53 -0.55
CA ILE A 212 -20.79 16.43 -1.72
C ILE A 212 -21.73 15.92 -2.83
N GLU A 213 -21.77 14.60 -3.06
CA GLU A 213 -22.66 13.97 -4.05
C GLU A 213 -24.13 14.17 -3.67
N LYS A 214 -24.49 13.87 -2.41
CA LYS A 214 -25.85 14.07 -1.87
C LYS A 214 -26.29 15.52 -1.93
N ALA A 215 -25.38 16.47 -1.66
CA ALA A 215 -25.67 17.90 -1.75
C ALA A 215 -25.85 18.40 -3.19
N ASN A 216 -25.45 17.63 -4.20
CA ASN A 216 -25.55 17.96 -5.63
C ASN A 216 -24.91 19.32 -6.00
N VAL A 217 -23.83 19.67 -5.29
CA VAL A 217 -23.09 20.94 -5.47
C VAL A 217 -21.95 20.84 -6.49
N TRP A 218 -21.57 19.64 -6.90
CA TRP A 218 -20.51 19.42 -7.89
C TRP A 218 -20.99 19.70 -9.31
N LYS A 219 -20.85 20.95 -9.76
CA LYS A 219 -21.14 21.35 -11.15
C LYS A 219 -19.86 21.43 -11.99
N PRO A 220 -19.88 21.02 -13.27
CA PRO A 220 -18.74 21.19 -14.16
C PRO A 220 -18.40 22.69 -14.33
N ILE A 221 -17.11 23.00 -14.33
CA ILE A 221 -16.57 24.31 -14.66
C ILE A 221 -16.63 24.47 -16.18
N VAL A 222 -17.44 25.41 -16.66
CA VAL A 222 -17.55 25.76 -18.08
C VAL A 222 -16.56 26.89 -18.37
N ALA A 223 -15.41 26.54 -18.94
CA ALA A 223 -14.39 27.51 -19.31
C ALA A 223 -14.69 28.20 -20.65
N GLU A 224 -14.28 29.45 -20.75
CA GLU A 224 -14.39 30.24 -21.99
C GLU A 224 -13.53 29.66 -23.13
N LYS A 225 -13.97 29.86 -24.38
CA LYS A 225 -13.26 29.41 -25.59
C LYS A 225 -12.91 30.62 -26.49
N PRO A 226 -11.68 30.70 -27.04
CA PRO A 226 -10.55 29.83 -26.77
C PRO A 226 -10.08 29.97 -25.31
N TYR A 227 -9.61 28.86 -24.72
CA TYR A 227 -9.15 28.86 -23.34
C TYR A 227 -7.94 29.79 -23.18
N LYS A 228 -7.94 30.58 -22.10
CA LYS A 228 -6.81 31.38 -21.67
C LYS A 228 -6.47 30.98 -20.24
N ASP A 229 -5.18 30.79 -19.97
CA ASP A 229 -4.71 30.51 -18.61
C ASP A 229 -5.24 31.53 -17.61
N LEU A 230 -5.79 31.07 -16.49
CA LEU A 230 -6.21 31.94 -15.41
C LEU A 230 -4.97 32.32 -14.59
N ARG A 231 -4.73 33.62 -14.48
CA ARG A 231 -3.56 34.22 -13.85
C ARG A 231 -4.02 35.24 -12.80
N PRO A 232 -3.17 35.59 -11.82
CA PRO A 232 -3.46 36.70 -10.91
C PRO A 232 -3.90 37.95 -11.66
N ASP A 233 -4.83 38.70 -11.05
CA ASP A 233 -5.44 39.93 -11.58
C ASP A 233 -6.33 39.76 -12.83
N ALA A 234 -6.51 38.53 -13.33
CA ALA A 234 -7.48 38.26 -14.39
C ALA A 234 -8.93 38.35 -13.88
N THR A 235 -9.85 38.71 -14.78
CA THR A 235 -11.31 38.61 -14.54
C THR A 235 -11.92 37.67 -15.58
N SER A 236 -12.69 36.67 -15.13
CA SER A 236 -13.34 35.68 -15.99
C SER A 236 -14.47 34.97 -15.22
N PRO A 237 -15.63 34.68 -15.84
CA PRO A 237 -16.65 33.80 -15.27
C PRO A 237 -16.15 32.39 -14.90
N THR A 238 -15.04 31.95 -15.49
CA THR A 238 -14.39 30.68 -15.13
C THR A 238 -13.80 30.76 -13.72
N ILE A 239 -13.31 31.93 -13.30
CA ILE A 239 -12.72 32.14 -11.97
C ILE A 239 -13.77 31.97 -10.87
N GLY A 240 -14.98 32.52 -11.03
CA GLY A 240 -16.07 32.31 -10.07
C GLY A 240 -16.40 30.83 -9.88
N GLN A 241 -16.42 30.05 -10.96
CA GLN A 241 -16.67 28.60 -10.91
C GLN A 241 -15.51 27.82 -10.26
N VAL A 242 -14.26 28.20 -10.53
CA VAL A 242 -13.07 27.64 -9.86
C VAL A 242 -13.12 27.91 -8.35
N ARG A 243 -13.53 29.11 -7.92
CA ARG A 243 -13.70 29.42 -6.49
C ARG A 243 -14.71 28.50 -5.83
N THR A 244 -15.89 28.35 -6.42
CA THR A 244 -16.90 27.42 -5.90
C THR A 244 -16.32 26.01 -5.80
N ARG A 245 -15.56 25.56 -6.80
CA ARG A 245 -14.91 24.24 -6.75
C ARG A 245 -13.91 24.11 -5.61
N LEU A 246 -13.00 25.07 -5.47
CA LEU A 246 -11.97 25.06 -4.43
C LEU A 246 -12.58 25.20 -3.03
N PHE A 247 -13.68 25.93 -2.87
CA PHE A 247 -14.46 25.96 -1.64
C PHE A 247 -15.06 24.59 -1.29
N ILE A 248 -15.74 23.93 -2.25
CA ILE A 248 -16.30 22.57 -2.06
C ILE A 248 -15.22 21.58 -1.64
N LEU A 249 -14.02 21.71 -2.22
CA LEU A 249 -12.88 20.85 -1.92
C LEU A 249 -12.17 21.18 -0.59
N GLY A 250 -12.44 22.36 -0.02
CA GLY A 250 -11.81 22.85 1.22
C GLY A 250 -10.48 23.59 1.02
N ASP A 251 -10.10 23.89 -0.23
CA ASP A 251 -8.92 24.71 -0.54
C ASP A 251 -9.17 26.21 -0.25
N LEU A 252 -10.43 26.63 -0.23
CA LEU A 252 -10.87 27.97 0.17
C LEU A 252 -11.83 27.90 1.36
N ALA A 253 -11.72 28.88 2.27
CA ALA A 253 -12.57 28.97 3.47
C ALA A 253 -13.98 29.51 3.17
N ARG A 254 -14.12 30.32 2.11
CA ARG A 254 -15.40 30.90 1.67
C ARG A 254 -15.50 30.88 0.15
N ASP A 255 -16.72 30.79 -0.36
CA ASP A 255 -17.02 31.00 -1.78
C ASP A 255 -17.52 32.43 -2.00
N SER A 256 -16.60 33.34 -2.37
CA SER A 256 -16.96 34.73 -2.70
C SER A 256 -17.70 34.86 -4.03
N LYS A 257 -17.69 33.82 -4.88
CA LYS A 257 -18.22 33.81 -6.25
C LYS A 257 -17.68 34.94 -7.14
N SER A 258 -16.59 35.59 -6.72
CA SER A 258 -15.95 36.66 -7.49
C SER A 258 -15.28 36.09 -8.73
N ASP A 259 -15.50 36.75 -9.87
CA ASP A 259 -14.83 36.43 -11.13
C ASP A 259 -13.40 36.99 -11.21
N PHE A 260 -12.91 37.65 -10.15
CA PHE A 260 -11.57 38.22 -10.09
C PHE A 260 -10.57 37.28 -9.40
N TYR A 261 -9.39 37.12 -9.99
CA TYR A 261 -8.29 36.32 -9.44
C TYR A 261 -7.47 37.12 -8.41
N ASP A 262 -7.99 37.21 -7.19
CA ASP A 262 -7.32 37.86 -6.06
C ASP A 262 -6.34 36.93 -5.30
N GLN A 263 -5.73 37.49 -4.25
CA GLN A 263 -4.82 36.79 -3.35
C GLN A 263 -5.47 35.58 -2.65
N GLU A 264 -6.74 35.65 -2.26
CA GLU A 264 -7.42 34.53 -1.62
C GLU A 264 -7.49 33.33 -2.57
N LEU A 265 -7.81 33.57 -3.85
CA LEU A 265 -7.79 32.51 -4.85
C LEU A 265 -6.38 32.00 -5.13
N MET A 266 -5.36 32.88 -5.14
CA MET A 266 -3.96 32.46 -5.29
C MET A 266 -3.54 31.45 -4.22
N GLU A 267 -3.94 31.67 -2.97
CA GLU A 267 -3.68 30.74 -1.86
C GLU A 267 -4.40 29.41 -2.05
N GLY A 268 -5.69 29.43 -2.42
CA GLY A 268 -6.46 28.21 -2.70
C GLY A 268 -5.90 27.42 -3.88
N VAL A 269 -5.46 28.09 -4.95
CA VAL A 269 -4.83 27.45 -6.11
C VAL A 269 -3.50 26.81 -5.74
N MET A 270 -2.68 27.48 -4.92
CA MET A 270 -1.44 26.90 -4.43
C MET A 270 -1.69 25.65 -3.58
N LYS A 271 -2.65 25.69 -2.64
CA LYS A 271 -3.03 24.51 -1.84
C LYS A 271 -3.48 23.36 -2.73
N TYR A 272 -4.39 23.62 -3.67
CA TYR A 272 -4.88 22.62 -4.62
C TYR A 272 -3.74 22.01 -5.45
N LYS A 273 -2.83 22.83 -5.96
CA LYS A 273 -1.72 22.35 -6.79
C LYS A 273 -0.73 21.52 -5.99
N VAL A 274 -0.32 22.02 -4.83
CA VAL A 274 0.64 21.32 -3.96
C VAL A 274 0.07 19.98 -3.54
N ARG A 275 -1.17 19.93 -3.03
CA ARG A 275 -1.73 18.66 -2.55
C ARG A 275 -1.93 17.65 -3.69
N ASN A 276 -2.19 18.06 -4.93
CA ASN A 276 -2.36 17.13 -6.05
C ASN A 276 -1.07 16.86 -6.85
N GLY A 277 0.08 17.32 -6.37
CA GLY A 277 1.38 17.06 -7.02
C GLY A 277 1.63 17.87 -8.30
N PHE A 278 0.84 18.91 -8.56
CA PHE A 278 1.04 19.83 -9.68
C PHE A 278 2.16 20.84 -9.41
N LYS A 279 2.62 21.55 -10.44
CA LYS A 279 3.64 22.57 -10.31
C LYS A 279 3.11 23.72 -9.43
N PRO A 280 3.81 24.09 -8.34
CA PRO A 280 3.35 25.10 -7.38
C PRO A 280 3.54 26.51 -7.94
N ASN A 281 2.59 26.96 -8.76
CA ASN A 281 2.51 28.31 -9.31
C ASN A 281 1.05 28.80 -9.33
N TYR A 282 0.85 30.09 -9.56
CA TYR A 282 -0.48 30.71 -9.56
C TYR A 282 -1.25 30.60 -10.90
N ILE A 283 -0.79 29.77 -11.83
CA ILE A 283 -1.36 29.71 -13.18
C ILE A 283 -2.24 28.46 -13.30
N LEU A 284 -3.53 28.62 -13.56
CA LEU A 284 -4.39 27.49 -13.94
C LEU A 284 -4.42 27.39 -15.46
N SER A 285 -3.93 26.27 -15.98
CA SER A 285 -4.04 25.89 -17.40
C SER A 285 -5.32 25.11 -17.67
N GLU A 286 -5.60 24.86 -18.95
CA GLU A 286 -6.79 24.09 -19.36
C GLU A 286 -6.80 22.70 -18.72
N ASP A 287 -5.64 22.06 -18.59
CA ASP A 287 -5.52 20.74 -17.99
C ASP A 287 -5.89 20.73 -16.51
N HIS A 288 -5.59 21.81 -15.76
CA HIS A 288 -6.06 21.93 -14.38
C HIS A 288 -7.59 22.01 -14.32
N ILE A 289 -8.22 22.69 -15.28
CA ILE A 289 -9.68 22.76 -15.36
C ILE A 289 -10.26 21.38 -15.73
N LYS A 290 -9.62 20.63 -16.63
CA LYS A 290 -10.00 19.24 -16.95
C LYS A 290 -9.90 18.33 -15.72
N GLU A 291 -8.83 18.42 -14.94
CA GLU A 291 -8.61 17.67 -13.71
C GLU A 291 -9.64 17.99 -12.63
N MET A 292 -9.98 19.28 -12.48
CA MET A 292 -11.13 19.67 -11.65
C MET A 292 -12.40 19.03 -12.21
N ASN A 293 -12.67 19.12 -13.51
CA ASN A 293 -13.89 18.62 -14.13
C ASN A 293 -14.09 17.11 -14.17
N ILE A 294 -13.15 16.31 -13.68
CA ILE A 294 -13.37 14.88 -13.45
C ILE A 294 -14.69 14.70 -12.65
N PRO A 295 -15.63 13.86 -13.13
CA PRO A 295 -16.88 13.60 -12.44
C PRO A 295 -16.69 13.18 -10.99
N LEU A 296 -17.60 13.61 -10.11
CA LEU A 296 -17.52 13.26 -8.68
C LEU A 296 -17.60 11.75 -8.46
N LYS A 297 -18.42 11.05 -9.25
CA LYS A 297 -18.51 9.59 -9.26
C LYS A 297 -17.15 8.93 -9.51
N ASP A 298 -16.38 9.46 -10.46
CA ASP A 298 -15.05 8.92 -10.79
C ASP A 298 -14.07 9.18 -9.64
N LYS A 299 -14.14 10.34 -8.97
CA LYS A 299 -13.35 10.60 -7.75
C LYS A 299 -13.71 9.65 -6.61
N ILE A 300 -15.01 9.37 -6.41
CA ILE A 300 -15.50 8.39 -5.42
C ILE A 300 -14.96 6.99 -5.76
N ASN A 301 -15.01 6.59 -7.03
CA ASN A 301 -14.44 5.32 -7.49
C ASN A 301 -12.93 5.25 -7.25
N THR A 302 -12.18 6.32 -7.53
CA THR A 302 -10.74 6.39 -7.22
C THR A 302 -10.49 6.22 -5.73
N LEU A 303 -11.30 6.80 -4.83
CA LEU A 303 -11.18 6.55 -3.39
C LEU A 303 -11.37 5.07 -3.06
N MET A 304 -12.43 4.45 -3.58
CA MET A 304 -12.74 3.03 -3.33
C MET A 304 -11.66 2.08 -3.89
N VAL A 305 -11.12 2.37 -5.08
CA VAL A 305 -9.99 1.65 -5.69
C VAL A 305 -8.75 1.70 -4.80
N ASN A 306 -8.43 2.85 -4.20
CA ASN A 306 -7.28 2.97 -3.31
C ASN A 306 -7.54 2.40 -1.91
N MET A 307 -8.78 2.42 -1.43
CA MET A 307 -9.18 1.65 -0.24
C MET A 307 -8.97 0.15 -0.47
N GLU A 308 -9.33 -0.37 -1.64
CA GLU A 308 -9.06 -1.76 -2.01
C GLU A 308 -7.56 -2.08 -1.99
N ARG A 309 -6.71 -1.21 -2.56
CA ARG A 309 -5.25 -1.35 -2.49
C ARG A 309 -4.73 -1.39 -1.04
N CYS A 310 -5.33 -0.61 -0.14
CA CYS A 310 -4.97 -0.63 1.29
C CYS A 310 -5.27 -1.99 1.96
N ARG A 311 -6.28 -2.74 1.49
CA ARG A 311 -6.59 -4.09 2.01
C ARG A 311 -5.49 -5.10 1.74
N TRP A 312 -4.75 -4.90 0.64
CA TRP A 312 -3.66 -5.80 0.24
C TRP A 312 -2.35 -5.50 0.95
N ILE A 313 -2.22 -4.35 1.62
CA ILE A 313 -1.02 -3.94 2.36
C ILE A 313 -1.12 -4.44 3.81
N SER A 314 -0.07 -5.12 4.26
CA SER A 314 0.06 -5.44 5.67
C SER A 314 0.17 -4.17 6.52
N PRO A 315 -0.64 -3.99 7.58
CA PRO A 315 -0.54 -2.83 8.47
C PRO A 315 0.82 -2.76 9.19
N LYS A 316 1.62 -3.82 9.17
CA LYS A 316 2.96 -3.86 9.75
C LYS A 316 4.02 -3.13 8.90
N ILE A 317 3.74 -2.84 7.63
CA ILE A 317 4.69 -2.20 6.71
C ILE A 317 5.15 -0.82 7.21
N LEU A 318 4.31 -0.10 7.95
CA LEU A 318 4.67 1.21 8.55
C LEU A 318 5.12 1.12 10.00
N LYS A 319 5.20 -0.08 10.58
CA LYS A 319 5.65 -0.27 11.98
C LYS A 319 7.18 -0.30 12.08
N ASP A 320 7.87 -0.47 10.95
CA ASP A 320 9.32 -0.38 10.91
C ASP A 320 9.75 1.05 11.22
N LYS A 321 10.77 1.21 12.07
CA LYS A 321 11.29 2.53 12.43
C LYS A 321 12.06 3.17 11.29
N GLU A 322 12.47 2.41 10.28
CA GLU A 322 13.24 2.89 9.14
C GLU A 322 12.82 2.17 7.87
N TYR A 323 12.43 2.92 6.84
CA TYR A 323 12.03 2.40 5.54
C TYR A 323 11.96 3.50 4.48
N ILE A 324 11.83 3.12 3.20
CA ILE A 324 11.55 4.02 2.09
C ILE A 324 10.22 3.65 1.45
N ILE A 325 9.37 4.65 1.17
CA ILE A 325 8.19 4.50 0.34
C ILE A 325 8.38 5.33 -0.92
N VAL A 326 8.10 4.74 -2.07
CA VAL A 326 8.00 5.43 -3.36
C VAL A 326 6.60 5.25 -3.89
N ASN A 327 5.84 6.33 -3.97
CA ASN A 327 4.50 6.29 -4.56
C ASN A 327 4.52 6.77 -6.02
N ILE A 328 4.40 5.82 -6.95
CA ILE A 328 4.59 6.04 -8.39
C ILE A 328 3.72 7.19 -8.93
N PRO A 329 2.39 7.24 -8.72
CA PRO A 329 1.53 8.32 -9.24
C PRO A 329 1.84 9.71 -8.67
N SER A 330 2.28 9.78 -7.40
CA SER A 330 2.69 11.05 -6.79
C SER A 330 4.06 11.54 -7.27
N PHE A 331 4.86 10.64 -7.84
CA PHE A 331 6.26 10.87 -8.17
C PHE A 331 7.07 11.40 -6.98
N GLU A 332 6.81 10.84 -5.80
CA GLU A 332 7.50 11.16 -4.54
C GLU A 332 8.08 9.92 -3.87
N LEU A 333 9.20 10.16 -3.20
CA LEU A 333 9.88 9.26 -2.30
C LEU A 333 9.89 9.89 -0.90
N VAL A 334 9.54 9.09 0.10
CA VAL A 334 9.69 9.43 1.52
C VAL A 334 10.60 8.41 2.19
N TYR A 335 11.69 8.88 2.76
CA TYR A 335 12.54 8.11 3.66
C TYR A 335 12.13 8.41 5.10
N VAL A 336 11.74 7.36 5.82
CA VAL A 336 11.34 7.41 7.22
C VAL A 336 12.47 6.83 8.06
N LYS A 337 12.81 7.52 9.15
CA LYS A 337 13.79 7.07 10.15
C LYS A 337 13.30 7.44 11.55
N ASN A 338 13.50 6.54 12.50
CA ASN A 338 12.94 6.64 13.85
C ASN A 338 11.41 6.87 13.86
N GLY A 339 10.70 6.31 12.88
CA GLY A 339 9.25 6.46 12.72
C GLY A 339 8.79 7.86 12.27
N LYS A 340 9.69 8.71 11.79
CA LYS A 340 9.38 10.05 11.27
C LYS A 340 9.96 10.26 9.86
N PRO A 341 9.31 11.05 8.99
CA PRO A 341 9.92 11.44 7.72
C PRO A 341 11.25 12.19 7.96
N GLU A 342 12.37 11.63 7.49
CA GLU A 342 13.69 12.25 7.54
C GLU A 342 14.01 12.98 6.22
N LEU A 343 13.51 12.47 5.09
CA LEU A 343 13.69 13.09 3.77
C LEU A 343 12.51 12.81 2.85
N THR A 344 12.06 13.86 2.15
CA THR A 344 11.18 13.74 0.98
C THR A 344 11.91 14.22 -0.28
N SER A 345 11.78 13.45 -1.36
CA SER A 345 12.36 13.75 -2.67
C SER A 345 11.34 13.52 -3.79
N LYS A 346 11.37 14.39 -4.80
CA LYS A 346 10.76 14.06 -6.10
C LYS A 346 11.49 12.86 -6.72
N VAL A 347 10.74 12.05 -7.44
CA VAL A 347 11.29 11.00 -8.31
C VAL A 347 10.77 11.15 -9.74
N PHE A 348 11.44 10.51 -10.68
CA PHE A 348 10.85 10.14 -11.96
C PHE A 348 11.00 8.64 -12.16
N VAL A 349 10.05 8.05 -12.87
CA VAL A 349 9.80 6.60 -12.93
C VAL A 349 9.65 6.16 -14.37
N GLY A 350 9.40 4.87 -14.55
CA GLY A 350 9.24 4.22 -15.85
C GLY A 350 8.23 4.92 -16.76
N SER A 351 8.47 4.87 -18.08
CA SER A 351 7.47 5.25 -19.08
C SER A 351 6.27 4.29 -19.08
N SER A 352 5.25 4.56 -19.88
CA SER A 352 4.10 3.65 -20.07
C SER A 352 4.50 2.29 -20.68
N LEU A 353 5.59 2.24 -21.45
CA LEU A 353 6.12 1.01 -22.06
C LEU A 353 7.10 0.26 -21.14
N THR A 354 7.68 0.96 -20.18
CA THR A 354 8.71 0.46 -19.26
C THR A 354 8.30 0.77 -17.82
N LYS A 355 7.06 0.40 -17.47
CA LYS A 355 6.42 0.76 -16.20
C LYS A 355 7.28 0.31 -15.02
N THR A 356 7.46 1.17 -14.03
CA THR A 356 8.07 0.77 -12.76
C THR A 356 7.14 -0.21 -12.04
N THR A 357 7.67 -1.36 -11.65
CA THR A 357 6.92 -2.44 -11.01
C THR A 357 6.53 -2.07 -9.57
N ILE A 358 5.35 -2.50 -9.13
CA ILE A 358 4.85 -2.34 -7.74
C ILE A 358 5.30 -3.55 -6.93
N PHE A 359 6.26 -3.38 -6.02
CA PHE A 359 6.78 -4.46 -5.18
C PHE A 359 7.50 -3.91 -3.94
N ASN A 360 7.93 -4.79 -3.05
CA ASN A 360 8.80 -4.46 -1.93
C ASN A 360 10.18 -5.10 -2.05
N GLY A 361 11.18 -4.44 -1.50
CA GLY A 361 12.56 -4.91 -1.49
C GLY A 361 13.27 -4.50 -0.20
N ASN A 362 14.56 -4.80 -0.16
CA ASN A 362 15.44 -4.39 0.93
C ASN A 362 16.71 -3.82 0.34
N ILE A 363 16.97 -2.53 0.60
CA ILE A 363 18.20 -1.88 0.20
C ILE A 363 19.33 -2.47 1.03
N ASP A 364 20.30 -3.09 0.36
CA ASP A 364 21.40 -3.78 1.02
C ASP A 364 22.75 -3.11 0.81
N LYS A 365 22.86 -2.19 -0.14
CA LYS A 365 24.07 -1.39 -0.38
C LYS A 365 23.80 -0.08 -1.10
N ILE A 366 24.68 0.88 -0.83
CA ILE A 366 24.79 2.16 -1.53
C ILE A 366 26.09 2.12 -2.33
N VAL A 367 26.01 2.49 -3.60
CA VAL A 367 27.14 2.45 -4.53
C VAL A 367 27.39 3.86 -5.05
N PHE A 368 28.55 4.42 -4.72
CA PHE A 368 29.03 5.73 -5.16
C PHE A 368 29.92 5.59 -6.39
N SER A 369 29.91 6.61 -7.25
CA SER A 369 30.61 6.59 -8.54
C SER A 369 30.35 5.30 -9.32
N PRO A 370 29.07 4.93 -9.56
CA PRO A 370 28.74 3.63 -10.10
C PRO A 370 29.22 3.46 -11.55
N TYR A 371 29.64 2.24 -11.90
CA TYR A 371 29.59 1.84 -13.30
C TYR A 371 28.14 1.58 -13.72
N TRP A 372 27.83 1.88 -14.97
CA TRP A 372 26.56 1.51 -15.59
C TRP A 372 26.80 0.53 -16.72
N THR A 373 26.51 -0.75 -16.47
CA THR A 373 26.40 -1.73 -17.54
C THR A 373 25.06 -1.51 -18.24
N VAL A 374 25.11 -1.10 -19.51
CA VAL A 374 23.92 -0.72 -20.27
C VAL A 374 23.13 -1.99 -20.61
N PRO A 375 21.83 -2.06 -20.25
CA PRO A 375 20.98 -3.18 -20.65
C PRO A 375 20.96 -3.39 -22.16
N GLN A 376 20.97 -4.65 -22.61
CA GLN A 376 21.04 -4.97 -24.04
C GLN A 376 19.90 -4.34 -24.85
N SER A 377 18.71 -4.23 -24.26
CA SER A 377 17.57 -3.57 -24.89
C SER A 377 17.84 -2.09 -25.23
N ILE A 378 18.52 -1.35 -24.36
CA ILE A 378 18.93 0.04 -24.60
C ILE A 378 20.04 0.08 -25.66
N VAL A 379 20.98 -0.88 -25.62
CA VAL A 379 22.02 -0.97 -26.66
C VAL A 379 21.38 -1.14 -28.03
N GLU A 380 20.47 -2.10 -28.20
CA GLU A 380 19.80 -2.38 -29.48
C GLU A 380 18.91 -1.22 -29.95
N ASN A 381 18.12 -0.64 -29.04
CA ASN A 381 17.09 0.33 -29.41
C ASN A 381 17.60 1.77 -29.51
N GLU A 382 18.68 2.14 -28.81
CA GLU A 382 19.11 3.54 -28.68
C GLU A 382 20.56 3.78 -29.07
N LEU A 383 21.47 2.86 -28.75
CA LEU A 383 22.91 3.10 -28.95
C LEU A 383 23.42 2.54 -30.27
N LYS A 384 22.89 1.42 -30.76
CA LYS A 384 23.37 0.71 -31.96
C LYS A 384 23.52 1.61 -33.17
N LEU A 385 22.49 2.41 -33.49
CA LEU A 385 22.53 3.33 -34.62
C LEU A 385 23.53 4.46 -34.40
N LYS A 386 23.68 4.94 -33.17
CA LYS A 386 24.65 6.01 -32.83
C LYS A 386 26.09 5.52 -32.93
N MET A 387 26.35 4.31 -32.43
CA MET A 387 27.66 3.64 -32.54
C MET A 387 28.02 3.28 -33.98
N ALA A 388 27.03 2.93 -34.81
CA ALA A 388 27.26 2.67 -36.23
C ALA A 388 27.54 3.96 -37.02
N ALA A 389 26.90 5.08 -36.63
CA ALA A 389 27.10 6.38 -37.26
C ALA A 389 28.44 7.03 -36.85
N ASP A 390 28.91 6.79 -35.63
CA ASP A 390 30.15 7.36 -35.09
C ASP A 390 30.98 6.29 -34.34
N PRO A 391 32.13 5.85 -34.91
CA PRO A 391 33.02 4.89 -34.26
C PRO A 391 33.58 5.36 -32.91
N ASN A 392 33.65 6.67 -32.64
CA ASN A 392 34.15 7.24 -31.38
C ASN A 392 33.04 7.44 -30.33
N TYR A 393 31.78 7.18 -30.68
CA TYR A 393 30.62 7.46 -29.83
C TYR A 393 30.79 6.98 -28.39
N LEU A 394 31.27 5.74 -28.20
CA LEU A 394 31.47 5.19 -26.87
C LEU A 394 32.50 6.02 -26.08
N ALA A 395 33.66 6.30 -26.65
CA ALA A 395 34.71 7.07 -25.98
C ALA A 395 34.22 8.48 -25.62
N ASP A 396 33.53 9.15 -26.54
CA ASP A 396 33.00 10.51 -26.36
C ASP A 396 31.93 10.57 -25.25
N HIS A 397 31.23 9.48 -25.00
CA HIS A 397 30.21 9.37 -23.94
C HIS A 397 30.74 8.69 -22.66
N ASN A 398 32.07 8.56 -22.52
CA ASN A 398 32.74 7.91 -21.39
C ASN A 398 32.27 6.45 -21.20
N MET A 399 32.04 5.75 -22.29
CA MET A 399 31.64 4.35 -22.38
C MET A 399 32.75 3.49 -22.98
N GLU A 400 32.69 2.19 -22.68
CA GLU A 400 33.62 1.18 -23.19
C GLU A 400 32.93 -0.17 -23.38
N MET A 401 33.50 -1.02 -24.22
CA MET A 401 33.10 -2.42 -24.35
C MET A 401 33.89 -3.26 -23.35
N VAL A 402 33.20 -3.99 -22.48
CA VAL A 402 33.79 -4.93 -21.52
C VAL A 402 33.08 -6.26 -21.66
N ASN A 403 33.80 -7.31 -22.05
CA ASN A 403 33.25 -8.67 -22.21
C ASN A 403 31.98 -8.72 -23.08
N GLY A 404 31.93 -7.93 -24.15
CA GLY A 404 30.78 -7.88 -25.06
C GLY A 404 29.61 -7.01 -24.60
N GLN A 405 29.74 -6.31 -23.46
CA GLN A 405 28.71 -5.39 -22.95
C GLN A 405 29.19 -3.94 -22.97
N VAL A 406 28.30 -3.02 -23.35
CA VAL A 406 28.55 -1.58 -23.23
C VAL A 406 28.48 -1.20 -21.75
N ARG A 407 29.52 -0.53 -21.25
CA ARG A 407 29.61 -0.04 -19.89
C ARG A 407 29.99 1.43 -19.88
N GLN A 408 29.19 2.27 -19.24
CA GLN A 408 29.55 3.65 -18.95
C GLN A 408 30.38 3.73 -17.65
N LYS A 409 31.48 4.47 -17.71
CA LYS A 409 32.39 4.71 -16.58
C LYS A 409 31.81 5.73 -15.60
N PRO A 410 32.30 5.75 -14.35
CA PRO A 410 31.93 6.78 -13.40
C PRO A 410 32.28 8.19 -13.91
N GLY A 411 31.41 9.15 -13.60
CA GLY A 411 31.59 10.55 -13.97
C GLY A 411 30.29 11.35 -13.89
N PRO A 412 30.36 12.69 -14.03
CA PRO A 412 29.22 13.58 -13.88
C PRO A 412 28.10 13.36 -14.91
N ASN A 413 28.45 12.80 -16.08
CA ASN A 413 27.51 12.51 -17.16
C ASN A 413 27.04 11.04 -17.18
N ASN A 414 27.36 10.26 -16.13
CA ASN A 414 26.91 8.88 -16.04
C ASN A 414 25.38 8.84 -15.89
N SER A 415 24.67 8.01 -16.66
CA SER A 415 23.20 7.94 -16.61
C SER A 415 22.65 7.51 -15.25
N LEU A 416 23.43 6.79 -14.45
CA LEU A 416 23.09 6.43 -13.06
C LEU A 416 23.41 7.55 -12.05
N GLY A 417 23.92 8.69 -12.52
CA GLY A 417 24.43 9.77 -11.70
C GLY A 417 25.60 9.33 -10.82
N LEU A 418 25.72 9.95 -9.65
CA LEU A 418 26.88 9.76 -8.78
C LEU A 418 26.64 8.76 -7.63
N VAL A 419 25.41 8.30 -7.44
CA VAL A 419 25.04 7.32 -6.42
C VAL A 419 23.84 6.47 -6.85
N LYS A 420 23.88 5.16 -6.56
CA LYS A 420 22.75 4.23 -6.71
C LYS A 420 22.52 3.42 -5.43
N PHE A 421 21.27 3.10 -5.17
CA PHE A 421 20.80 2.32 -4.02
C PHE A 421 20.27 0.99 -4.54
N ILE A 422 20.90 -0.11 -4.10
CA ILE A 422 20.63 -1.44 -4.64
C ILE A 422 19.74 -2.19 -3.66
N PHE A 423 18.64 -2.71 -4.20
CA PHE A 423 17.74 -3.64 -3.55
C PHE A 423 17.50 -4.80 -4.51
N PRO A 424 18.12 -5.98 -4.29
CA PRO A 424 18.02 -7.10 -5.23
C PRO A 424 16.56 -7.48 -5.51
N ASN A 425 16.20 -7.56 -6.80
CA ASN A 425 14.85 -7.92 -7.26
C ASN A 425 14.91 -8.56 -8.66
N PRO A 426 13.87 -9.31 -9.08
CA PRO A 426 13.87 -10.00 -10.39
C PRO A 426 13.85 -9.07 -11.62
N GLU A 427 13.47 -7.80 -11.45
CA GLU A 427 13.29 -6.84 -12.53
C GLU A 427 14.53 -5.95 -12.75
N ASP A 428 15.63 -6.19 -12.01
CA ASP A 428 16.84 -5.37 -12.00
C ASP A 428 16.57 -3.86 -11.80
N ILE A 429 15.52 -3.51 -11.07
CA ILE A 429 15.15 -2.12 -10.75
C ILE A 429 16.04 -1.60 -9.60
N TYR A 430 16.52 -0.37 -9.71
CA TYR A 430 17.24 0.32 -8.64
C TYR A 430 16.76 1.77 -8.50
N MET A 431 17.07 2.37 -7.34
CA MET A 431 16.98 3.81 -7.14
C MET A 431 18.33 4.43 -7.44
N HIS A 432 18.37 5.54 -8.17
CA HIS A 432 19.65 6.15 -8.49
C HIS A 432 19.55 7.64 -8.77
N ASP A 433 20.70 8.30 -8.74
CA ASP A 433 20.89 9.68 -9.15
C ASP A 433 20.78 9.82 -10.68
N THR A 434 20.86 11.04 -11.21
CA THR A 434 20.85 11.29 -12.65
C THR A 434 21.40 12.68 -12.98
N PRO A 435 22.14 12.84 -14.09
CA PRO A 435 22.52 14.15 -14.61
C PRO A 435 21.32 14.95 -15.13
N ALA A 436 20.20 14.29 -15.47
CA ALA A 436 19.01 14.92 -16.06
C ALA A 436 18.12 15.60 -15.01
N LYS A 437 18.68 16.55 -14.24
CA LYS A 437 18.00 17.20 -13.12
C LYS A 437 16.75 18.02 -13.51
N SER A 438 16.71 18.55 -14.73
CA SER A 438 15.55 19.30 -15.23
C SER A 438 14.29 18.45 -15.39
N LEU A 439 14.41 17.12 -15.50
CA LEU A 439 13.24 16.23 -15.62
C LEU A 439 12.36 16.21 -14.37
N PHE A 440 12.90 16.60 -13.21
CA PHE A 440 12.15 16.70 -11.97
C PHE A 440 11.20 17.92 -11.90
N ASP A 441 11.28 18.83 -12.88
CA ASP A 441 10.42 20.02 -12.95
C ASP A 441 9.14 19.80 -13.76
N PHE A 442 9.01 18.65 -14.43
CA PHE A 442 7.79 18.24 -15.10
C PHE A 442 6.77 17.71 -14.10
N GLU A 443 5.49 17.93 -14.39
CA GLU A 443 4.38 17.39 -13.59
C GLU A 443 4.25 15.88 -13.80
N ARG A 444 4.21 15.43 -15.06
CA ARG A 444 4.28 14.03 -15.43
C ARG A 444 5.73 13.60 -15.58
N ARG A 445 6.18 12.69 -14.71
CA ARG A 445 7.59 12.26 -14.60
C ARG A 445 7.80 10.78 -14.93
N THR A 446 7.22 10.32 -16.04
CA THR A 446 7.37 8.95 -16.56
C THR A 446 8.39 8.92 -17.71
N PHE A 447 9.68 9.01 -17.39
CA PHE A 447 10.77 9.17 -18.37
C PHE A 447 11.77 8.00 -18.43
N SER A 448 11.77 7.11 -17.43
CA SER A 448 12.82 6.09 -17.30
C SER A 448 12.46 4.76 -17.96
N HIS A 449 13.41 3.83 -17.96
CA HIS A 449 13.24 2.44 -18.40
C HIS A 449 12.82 1.48 -17.28
N GLY A 450 12.21 2.01 -16.20
CA GLY A 450 11.67 1.22 -15.09
C GLY A 450 12.33 1.51 -13.75
N CYS A 451 13.60 1.96 -13.76
CA CYS A 451 14.30 2.41 -12.56
C CYS A 451 13.72 3.71 -11.98
N ILE A 452 14.02 3.98 -10.71
CA ILE A 452 13.52 5.15 -9.98
C ILE A 452 14.64 6.17 -9.84
N ASN A 453 14.51 7.31 -10.50
CA ASN A 453 15.49 8.37 -10.42
C ASN A 453 15.13 9.33 -9.29
N VAL A 454 16.09 9.65 -8.43
CA VAL A 454 15.86 10.42 -7.20
C VAL A 454 16.48 11.80 -7.31
N ASN A 455 15.68 12.86 -7.14
CA ASN A 455 16.16 14.24 -7.24
C ASN A 455 17.25 14.53 -6.21
N LYS A 456 16.96 14.19 -4.94
CA LYS A 456 17.83 14.36 -3.77
C LYS A 456 18.62 13.09 -3.42
N ALA A 457 19.18 12.43 -4.43
CA ALA A 457 19.89 11.16 -4.24
C ALA A 457 21.09 11.28 -3.28
N LYS A 458 21.82 12.40 -3.34
CA LYS A 458 22.93 12.69 -2.42
C LYS A 458 22.46 12.82 -0.97
N GLU A 459 21.42 13.61 -0.75
CA GLU A 459 20.83 13.85 0.56
C GLU A 459 20.25 12.56 1.14
N LEU A 460 19.67 11.71 0.29
CA LEU A 460 19.22 10.37 0.68
C LEU A 460 20.38 9.52 1.18
N ALA A 461 21.52 9.50 0.47
CA ALA A 461 22.70 8.77 0.92
C ALA A 461 23.22 9.31 2.27
N ILE A 462 23.26 10.64 2.44
CA ILE A 462 23.65 11.26 3.72
C ILE A 462 22.69 10.86 4.85
N ALA A 463 21.38 10.91 4.60
CA ALA A 463 20.36 10.59 5.60
C ALA A 463 20.42 9.11 6.02
N MET A 464 20.55 8.19 5.05
CA MET A 464 20.69 6.75 5.30
C MET A 464 21.99 6.42 6.04
N LEU A 465 23.07 7.16 5.77
CA LEU A 465 24.38 6.90 6.36
C LEU A 465 24.65 7.61 7.70
N LYS A 466 23.67 8.33 8.23
CA LYS A 466 23.80 9.15 9.45
C LYS A 466 24.26 8.37 10.70
N ASP A 467 23.94 7.07 10.78
CA ASP A 467 24.31 6.22 11.93
C ASP A 467 25.66 5.51 11.76
N TYR A 468 26.35 5.79 10.64
CA TYR A 468 27.65 5.23 10.30
C TYR A 468 28.69 6.35 10.39
N PRO A 469 29.32 6.59 11.56
CA PRO A 469 30.19 7.74 11.80
C PRO A 469 31.42 7.77 10.86
N GLU A 470 31.80 6.62 10.30
CA GLU A 470 32.84 6.51 9.30
C GLU A 470 32.44 7.06 7.93
N TRP A 471 31.16 7.34 7.69
CA TRP A 471 30.60 7.93 6.47
C TRP A 471 30.19 9.40 6.71
N THR A 472 31.20 10.23 6.95
CA THR A 472 31.00 11.69 7.00
C THR A 472 30.51 12.23 5.66
N THR A 473 29.82 13.37 5.67
CA THR A 473 29.39 14.05 4.45
C THR A 473 30.57 14.32 3.50
N GLU A 474 31.74 14.66 4.03
CA GLU A 474 32.97 14.85 3.23
C GLU A 474 33.39 13.56 2.53
N LYS A 475 33.39 12.43 3.23
CA LYS A 475 33.72 11.12 2.64
C LYS A 475 32.68 10.73 1.57
N ILE A 476 31.40 10.98 1.81
CA ILE A 476 30.34 10.74 0.83
C ILE A 476 30.57 11.58 -0.43
N ASN A 477 30.84 12.88 -0.29
CA ASN A 477 31.16 13.75 -1.43
C ASN A 477 32.36 13.20 -2.22
N LYS A 478 33.45 12.87 -1.52
CA LYS A 478 34.65 12.30 -2.14
C LYS A 478 34.38 10.97 -2.84
N ALA A 479 33.51 10.13 -2.27
CA ALA A 479 33.14 8.85 -2.86
C ALA A 479 32.24 9.04 -4.10
N MET A 480 31.42 10.08 -4.16
CA MET A 480 30.58 10.43 -5.32
C MET A 480 31.40 11.03 -6.49
N ASP A 481 32.43 11.81 -6.18
CA ASP A 481 33.32 12.45 -7.16
C ASP A 481 34.46 11.51 -7.62
N GLY A 482 34.41 10.23 -7.24
CA GLY A 482 35.40 9.23 -7.56
C GLY A 482 35.42 8.84 -9.04
N LYS A 483 36.57 8.31 -9.49
CA LYS A 483 36.75 7.69 -10.81
C LYS A 483 36.57 6.17 -10.79
N ALA A 484 36.40 5.59 -9.62
CA ALA A 484 36.21 4.17 -9.38
C ALA A 484 35.06 3.99 -8.39
N GLU A 485 34.31 2.90 -8.59
CA GLU A 485 33.15 2.57 -7.78
C GLU A 485 33.54 2.35 -6.30
N SER A 486 32.77 2.95 -5.40
CA SER A 486 32.88 2.73 -3.96
C SER A 486 31.55 2.19 -3.43
N THR A 487 31.57 0.98 -2.87
CA THR A 487 30.35 0.33 -2.35
C THR A 487 30.36 0.30 -0.84
N PHE A 488 29.24 0.71 -0.24
CA PHE A 488 28.95 0.47 1.16
C PHE A 488 27.80 -0.52 1.30
N LYS A 489 28.09 -1.71 1.87
CA LYS A 489 27.07 -2.67 2.24
C LYS A 489 26.47 -2.27 3.58
N LEU A 490 25.15 -2.07 3.61
CA LEU A 490 24.43 -1.71 4.83
C LEU A 490 24.42 -2.92 5.79
N PRO A 491 24.91 -2.76 7.04
CA PRO A 491 24.76 -3.79 8.07
C PRO A 491 23.29 -4.12 8.36
N ASN A 492 22.45 -3.09 8.45
CA ASN A 492 21.00 -3.23 8.56
C ASN A 492 20.37 -2.84 7.23
N LYS A 493 19.68 -3.77 6.58
CA LYS A 493 18.98 -3.48 5.33
C LYS A 493 17.80 -2.54 5.60
N VAL A 494 17.55 -1.64 4.66
CA VAL A 494 16.43 -0.69 4.74
C VAL A 494 15.30 -1.18 3.83
N PRO A 495 14.11 -1.52 4.36
CA PRO A 495 12.96 -1.88 3.54
C PRO A 495 12.60 -0.76 2.56
N ILE A 496 12.21 -1.14 1.35
CA ILE A 496 11.66 -0.23 0.35
C ILE A 496 10.32 -0.77 -0.14
N TYR A 497 9.33 0.11 -0.23
CA TYR A 497 7.99 -0.18 -0.74
C TYR A 497 7.71 0.72 -1.93
N ILE A 498 7.52 0.11 -3.10
CA ILE A 498 7.12 0.82 -4.32
C ILE A 498 5.62 0.60 -4.47
N THR A 499 4.86 1.68 -4.29
CA THR A 499 3.39 1.66 -4.20
C THR A 499 2.76 2.40 -5.38
N TYR A 500 1.46 2.16 -5.57
CA TYR A 500 0.67 2.84 -6.59
C TYR A 500 -0.65 3.33 -5.99
N PHE A 501 -0.62 4.53 -5.41
CA PHE A 501 -1.79 5.20 -4.87
C PHE A 501 -2.09 6.45 -5.67
N THR A 502 -3.25 6.48 -6.32
CA THR A 502 -3.80 7.63 -7.06
C THR A 502 -4.69 8.51 -6.19
N SER A 503 -5.01 8.07 -4.97
CA SER A 503 -5.55 8.93 -3.93
C SER A 503 -4.84 8.69 -2.59
N TRP A 504 -4.56 9.78 -1.88
CA TRP A 504 -3.81 9.74 -0.63
C TRP A 504 -4.20 10.88 0.30
N VAL A 505 -4.66 10.57 1.50
CA VAL A 505 -4.87 11.52 2.59
C VAL A 505 -3.56 11.77 3.34
N HIS A 506 -3.17 13.03 3.42
CA HIS A 506 -2.02 13.49 4.20
C HIS A 506 -2.34 13.52 5.69
N ASP A 507 -1.32 13.67 6.54
CA ASP A 507 -1.53 13.81 7.99
C ASP A 507 -2.29 15.09 8.37
N SER A 508 -2.34 16.08 7.48
CA SER A 508 -3.21 17.27 7.60
C SER A 508 -4.71 16.96 7.44
N GLY A 509 -5.07 15.76 6.98
CA GLY A 509 -6.45 15.38 6.60
C GLY A 509 -6.82 15.77 5.18
N GLU A 510 -5.93 16.42 4.44
CA GLU A 510 -6.17 16.79 3.04
C GLU A 510 -6.00 15.58 2.12
N ILE A 511 -6.99 15.36 1.25
CA ILE A 511 -6.95 14.30 0.22
C ILE A 511 -6.24 14.81 -1.03
N SER A 512 -5.36 13.98 -1.58
CA SER A 512 -4.75 14.15 -2.90
C SER A 512 -5.40 13.24 -3.92
N PHE A 513 -5.48 13.69 -5.17
CA PHE A 513 -5.73 12.87 -6.33
C PHE A 513 -4.59 13.05 -7.33
N TYR A 514 -3.86 11.97 -7.58
CA TYR A 514 -2.75 11.94 -8.53
C TYR A 514 -3.22 11.33 -9.86
N GLN A 515 -2.51 11.66 -10.94
CA GLN A 515 -2.80 11.11 -12.26
C GLN A 515 -2.55 9.59 -12.28
N ASP A 516 -3.47 8.84 -12.90
CA ASP A 516 -3.31 7.40 -13.12
C ASP A 516 -2.35 7.09 -14.28
N VAL A 517 -1.07 7.38 -14.07
CA VAL A 517 -0.03 7.42 -15.12
C VAL A 517 0.21 6.11 -15.86
N TYR A 518 -0.21 4.98 -15.27
CA TYR A 518 -0.12 3.63 -15.82
C TYR A 518 -1.48 2.96 -16.07
N GLU A 519 -2.58 3.70 -15.92
CA GLU A 519 -3.96 3.23 -16.16
C GLU A 519 -4.38 2.03 -15.29
N LYS A 520 -3.88 1.99 -14.05
CA LYS A 520 -4.12 0.88 -13.11
C LYS A 520 -5.39 1.05 -12.28
N ASP A 521 -5.98 2.25 -12.24
CA ASP A 521 -7.28 2.46 -11.59
C ASP A 521 -8.39 1.85 -12.44
N THR A 522 -8.38 2.08 -13.76
CA THR A 522 -9.39 1.55 -14.68
C THR A 522 -9.47 0.02 -14.61
N GLU A 523 -8.33 -0.67 -14.62
CA GLU A 523 -8.28 -2.14 -14.52
C GLU A 523 -8.92 -2.64 -13.23
N LEU A 524 -8.55 -2.06 -12.08
CA LEU A 524 -9.09 -2.45 -10.78
C LEU A 524 -10.57 -2.04 -10.62
N ASN A 525 -10.95 -0.88 -11.16
CA ASN A 525 -12.33 -0.39 -11.16
C ASN A 525 -13.27 -1.37 -11.88
N ASN A 526 -12.83 -2.02 -12.96
CA ASN A 526 -13.64 -3.02 -13.66
C ASN A 526 -13.91 -4.28 -12.81
N PHE A 527 -12.99 -4.65 -11.91
CA PHE A 527 -13.21 -5.75 -10.97
C PHE A 527 -14.13 -5.35 -9.82
N LEU A 528 -14.08 -4.09 -9.37
CA LEU A 528 -14.87 -3.59 -8.25
C LEU A 528 -16.29 -3.18 -8.65
N PHE A 529 -16.45 -2.64 -9.86
CA PHE A 529 -17.71 -2.15 -10.41
C PHE A 529 -17.91 -2.70 -11.82
N PRO A 530 -18.13 -4.02 -11.95
CA PRO A 530 -18.46 -4.60 -13.25
C PRO A 530 -19.72 -3.92 -13.79
N VAL A 531 -19.66 -3.44 -15.04
CA VAL A 531 -20.84 -2.94 -15.73
C VAL A 531 -21.77 -4.13 -15.93
N ASP A 532 -23.03 -4.02 -15.49
CA ASP A 532 -24.04 -5.07 -15.65
C ASP A 532 -24.01 -5.63 -17.08
N GLY A 533 -23.58 -6.89 -17.23
CA GLY A 533 -23.47 -7.57 -18.52
C GLY A 533 -22.13 -8.21 -18.85
N VAL A 534 -21.05 -7.93 -18.10
CA VAL A 534 -19.78 -8.68 -18.23
C VAL A 534 -19.53 -9.47 -16.95
N ALA A 535 -20.13 -10.66 -16.88
CA ALA A 535 -19.73 -11.65 -15.90
C ALA A 535 -18.25 -11.97 -16.14
N SER A 536 -17.39 -11.62 -15.19
CA SER A 536 -16.03 -12.13 -15.11
C SER A 536 -16.10 -13.62 -14.81
N ASN A 537 -16.06 -14.44 -15.88
CA ASN A 537 -15.87 -15.89 -15.81
C ASN A 537 -14.47 -16.24 -15.31
#